data_AF-A0A2V2E523-F1
#
_entry.id   AF-A0A2V2E523-F1
#
_cell.length_a   1.000
_cell.length_b   1.000
_cell.length_c   1.000
_cell.angle_alpha   90.00
_cell.angle_beta   90.00
_cell.angle_gamma   90.00
#
_symmetry.space_group_name_H-M   'P 1'
#
loop_
_entity.id
_entity.type
_entity.pdbx_description
1 polymer ?
#
loop_
_entity_poly.entity_id
_entity_poly.type
_entity_poly.pdbx_seq_one_letter_code
_entity_poly.pdbx_strand_id
1 'polypeptide(L)'
;MSTIISYRPNTQKIRNGFKNILTPSILEDVCVKITGRRTYSVVELNDTYNKGRLITLTHNNTTHYITLSENRIEGRNSSLQSVPTAINVFFADPNPNKKLWYYFVPHTGNPFTDYHLVYYRLMMTAGIEFLNLDNYYTGLLLPYFTVDDLIAERSRNQSSNRSNNSSFVSKTEDKIQLYAKTYGANKYESTVFGVALSKIADRPIDVFAVSEQDLINLPASSLATFSELGNISVYNTSLRLNRLAPDNEDTLRLRSAAYNYNLFDRIGMKKCALCGCEIPEIIHGAHIWGVAEIRNCAMIDDEQKYAHATSGHNGLWLCHNHHKLFDSNLLAFNTDGRCLIRSSIPQEYETFISDSITAGSLQQNILSDNFLYYLIQRNSAINLSSYSAV
;
A
#
# COMPACT_ATOMS: atom_id res chain seq x y z
N MET A 1 0.55 -16.50 40.97
CA MET A 1 0.12 -15.27 40.29
C MET A 1 -1.22 -15.54 39.63
N SER A 2 -2.21 -14.68 39.86
CA SER A 2 -3.53 -14.76 39.25
C SER A 2 -3.46 -14.35 37.78
N THR A 3 -4.04 -15.15 36.90
CA THR A 3 -4.26 -14.78 35.50
C THR A 3 -5.58 -14.02 35.43
N ILE A 4 -5.56 -12.80 34.88
CA ILE A 4 -6.76 -11.96 34.77
C ILE A 4 -7.03 -11.70 33.29
N ILE A 5 -8.24 -12.03 32.85
CA ILE A 5 -8.75 -11.66 31.54
C ILE A 5 -9.71 -10.48 31.71
N SER A 6 -9.41 -9.38 31.04
CA SER A 6 -10.22 -8.16 31.08
C SER A 6 -10.74 -7.81 29.69
N TYR A 7 -12.02 -7.42 29.61
CA TYR A 7 -12.64 -6.97 28.36
C TYR A 7 -13.80 -6.01 28.59
N ARG A 8 -14.14 -5.23 27.56
CA ARG A 8 -15.34 -4.39 27.54
C ARG A 8 -16.50 -5.17 26.91
N PRO A 9 -17.65 -5.34 27.59
CA PRO A 9 -18.70 -6.27 27.13
C PRO A 9 -19.54 -5.72 25.96
N ASN A 10 -19.62 -4.40 25.82
CA ASN A 10 -20.46 -3.73 24.84
C ASN A 10 -19.72 -3.51 23.51
N THR A 11 -20.44 -3.53 22.39
CA THR A 11 -19.96 -2.92 21.12
C THR A 11 -20.45 -1.47 21.04
N GLN A 12 -20.03 -0.71 20.03
CA GLN A 12 -20.46 0.68 19.87
C GLN A 12 -21.99 0.84 19.79
N LYS A 13 -22.71 -0.14 19.22
CA LYS A 13 -24.16 -0.07 18.99
C LYS A 13 -24.98 -1.08 19.78
N ILE A 14 -24.35 -2.16 20.28
CA ILE A 14 -25.05 -3.31 20.88
C ILE A 14 -24.51 -3.56 22.28
N ARG A 15 -25.39 -3.44 23.29
CA ARG A 15 -25.11 -3.80 24.68
C ARG A 15 -24.82 -5.30 24.79
N ASN A 16 -23.78 -5.68 25.52
CA ASN A 16 -23.28 -7.06 25.63
C ASN A 16 -22.93 -7.72 24.29
N GLY A 17 -22.90 -6.98 23.17
CA GLY A 17 -22.69 -7.56 21.85
C GLY A 17 -21.34 -8.28 21.72
N PHE A 18 -20.30 -7.80 22.42
CA PHE A 18 -18.99 -8.45 22.43
C PHE A 18 -18.96 -9.63 23.41
N LYS A 19 -19.56 -9.46 24.60
CA LYS A 19 -19.71 -10.52 25.61
C LYS A 19 -20.36 -11.78 25.03
N ASN A 20 -21.37 -11.63 24.18
CA ASN A 20 -22.08 -12.76 23.57
C ASN A 20 -21.20 -13.62 22.64
N ILE A 21 -20.03 -13.12 22.21
CA ILE A 21 -19.06 -13.87 21.41
C ILE A 21 -18.09 -14.65 22.29
N LEU A 22 -17.89 -14.22 23.54
CA LEU A 22 -16.93 -14.79 24.49
C LEU A 22 -17.57 -15.95 25.26
N THR A 23 -17.40 -17.18 24.78
CA THR A 23 -17.79 -18.37 25.54
C THR A 23 -16.72 -18.71 26.59
N PRO A 24 -17.08 -19.41 27.68
CA PRO A 24 -16.09 -19.93 28.64
C PRO A 24 -15.00 -20.79 27.97
N SER A 25 -15.37 -21.56 26.94
CA SER A 25 -14.42 -22.36 26.17
C SER A 25 -13.38 -21.54 25.41
N ILE A 26 -13.78 -20.40 24.83
CA ILE A 26 -12.85 -19.48 24.16
C ILE A 26 -11.89 -18.86 25.17
N LEU A 27 -12.41 -18.37 26.29
CA LEU A 27 -11.59 -17.74 27.34
C LEU A 27 -10.59 -18.73 27.96
N GLU A 28 -11.02 -19.96 28.19
CA GLU A 28 -10.15 -21.04 28.68
C GLU A 28 -9.09 -21.42 27.66
N ASP A 29 -9.45 -21.61 26.38
CA ASP A 29 -8.47 -21.97 25.33
C ASP A 29 -7.40 -20.87 25.16
N VAL A 30 -7.80 -19.60 25.14
CA VAL A 30 -6.87 -18.46 25.12
C VAL A 30 -5.95 -18.49 26.34
N CYS A 31 -6.51 -18.71 27.55
CA CYS A 31 -5.73 -18.77 28.78
C CYS A 31 -4.70 -19.90 28.74
N VAL A 32 -5.10 -21.10 28.32
CA VAL A 32 -4.22 -22.27 28.23
C VAL A 32 -3.13 -22.04 27.20
N LYS A 33 -3.45 -21.52 26.02
CA LYS A 33 -2.46 -21.28 24.95
C LYS A 33 -1.42 -20.24 25.33
N ILE A 34 -1.80 -19.20 26.07
CA ILE A 34 -0.88 -18.14 26.47
C ILE A 34 -0.08 -18.51 27.74
N THR A 35 -0.73 -19.14 28.72
CA THR A 35 -0.15 -19.30 30.08
C THR A 35 0.09 -20.74 30.49
N GLY A 36 -0.43 -21.72 29.74
CA GLY A 36 -0.46 -23.14 30.15
C GLY A 36 -1.45 -23.45 31.27
N ARG A 37 -2.24 -22.49 31.74
CA ARG A 37 -3.15 -22.64 32.89
C ARG A 37 -4.61 -22.55 32.46
N ARG A 38 -5.47 -23.30 33.16
CA ARG A 38 -6.94 -23.22 33.01
C ARG A 38 -7.60 -22.23 33.97
N THR A 39 -6.91 -21.87 35.05
CA THR A 39 -7.46 -20.98 36.09
C THR A 39 -7.22 -19.51 35.73
N TYR A 40 -8.31 -18.76 35.61
CA TYR A 40 -8.28 -17.32 35.39
C TYR A 40 -9.47 -16.64 36.09
N SER A 41 -9.36 -15.33 36.28
CA SER A 41 -10.46 -14.47 36.70
C SER A 41 -10.87 -13.54 35.56
N VAL A 42 -12.16 -13.26 35.44
CA VAL A 42 -12.69 -12.36 34.41
C VAL A 42 -13.05 -11.01 35.03
N VAL A 43 -12.63 -9.93 34.40
CA VAL A 43 -12.97 -8.56 34.80
C VAL A 43 -13.64 -7.83 33.64
N GLU A 44 -14.91 -7.45 33.81
CA GLU A 44 -15.62 -6.64 32.82
C GLU A 44 -15.36 -5.15 33.05
N LEU A 45 -14.87 -4.47 32.01
CA LEU A 45 -14.59 -3.04 32.03
C LEU A 45 -15.78 -2.28 31.42
N ASN A 46 -16.36 -1.36 32.19
CA ASN A 46 -17.57 -0.60 31.81
C ASN A 46 -17.30 0.88 31.49
N ASP A 47 -16.04 1.25 31.33
CA ASP A 47 -15.58 2.61 31.03
C ASP A 47 -15.96 3.05 29.60
N THR A 48 -15.85 2.15 28.62
CA THR A 48 -16.22 2.39 27.22
C THR A 48 -16.77 1.13 26.56
N TYR A 49 -17.02 1.17 25.24
CA TYR A 49 -17.28 -0.01 24.43
C TYR A 49 -15.97 -0.69 23.96
N ASN A 50 -16.07 -1.93 23.49
CA ASN A 50 -14.96 -2.71 22.96
C ASN A 50 -14.46 -2.15 21.63
N LYS A 51 -13.16 -1.85 21.56
CA LYS A 51 -12.48 -1.37 20.36
C LYS A 51 -11.52 -2.45 19.89
N GLY A 52 -11.64 -2.85 18.61
CA GLY A 52 -10.75 -3.83 18.01
C GLY A 52 -11.03 -5.29 18.39
N ARG A 53 -12.25 -5.63 18.84
CA ARG A 53 -12.63 -7.00 19.24
C ARG A 53 -11.61 -7.59 20.21
N LEU A 54 -11.21 -6.78 21.18
CA LEU A 54 -10.00 -6.95 21.97
C LEU A 54 -10.32 -7.46 23.37
N ILE A 55 -9.62 -8.49 23.81
CA ILE A 55 -9.49 -8.87 25.21
C ILE A 55 -8.04 -8.67 25.64
N THR A 56 -7.82 -8.49 26.94
CA THR A 56 -6.48 -8.40 27.52
C THR A 56 -6.31 -9.50 28.56
N LEU A 57 -5.18 -10.19 28.54
CA LEU A 57 -4.80 -11.17 29.55
C LEU A 57 -3.52 -10.70 30.24
N THR A 58 -3.57 -10.52 31.55
CA THR A 58 -2.38 -10.16 32.36
C THR A 58 -1.86 -11.40 33.07
N HIS A 59 -0.59 -11.73 32.84
CA HIS A 59 0.10 -12.85 33.48
C HIS A 59 1.60 -12.56 33.61
N ASN A 60 2.18 -12.82 34.78
CA ASN A 60 3.62 -12.62 35.06
C ASN A 60 4.17 -11.27 34.57
N ASN A 61 3.50 -10.17 34.91
CA ASN A 61 3.87 -8.81 34.51
C ASN A 61 3.90 -8.56 32.98
N THR A 62 3.29 -9.46 32.20
CA THR A 62 3.12 -9.31 30.75
C THR A 62 1.66 -9.07 30.43
N THR A 63 1.39 -8.07 29.59
CA THR A 63 0.05 -7.79 29.05
C THR A 63 -0.08 -8.41 27.66
N HIS A 64 -0.96 -9.39 27.53
CA HIS A 64 -1.29 -10.01 26.25
C HIS A 64 -2.54 -9.34 25.70
N TYR A 65 -2.43 -8.72 24.53
CA TYR A 65 -3.53 -8.14 23.77
C TYR A 65 -4.01 -9.17 22.77
N ILE A 66 -5.28 -9.58 22.82
CA ILE A 66 -5.82 -10.63 21.95
C ILE A 66 -7.00 -10.07 21.17
N THR A 67 -6.83 -9.89 19.86
CA THR A 67 -7.92 -9.51 18.95
C THR A 67 -8.59 -10.77 18.41
N LEU A 68 -9.93 -10.78 18.42
CA LEU A 68 -10.74 -11.92 18.00
C LEU A 68 -11.28 -11.73 16.59
N SER A 69 -11.23 -12.78 15.76
CA SER A 69 -11.86 -12.79 14.43
C SER A 69 -13.37 -12.59 14.51
N GLU A 70 -14.00 -12.28 13.38
CA GLU A 70 -15.47 -12.36 13.25
C GLU A 70 -15.94 -13.82 13.26
N ASN A 71 -17.19 -14.04 13.69
CA ASN A 71 -17.86 -15.35 13.67
C ASN A 71 -18.73 -15.56 12.42
N ARG A 72 -18.89 -14.53 11.58
CA ARG A 72 -19.53 -14.61 10.26
C ARG A 72 -18.70 -13.80 9.28
N ILE A 73 -18.15 -14.47 8.27
CA ILE A 73 -17.26 -13.86 7.29
C ILE A 73 -18.04 -13.69 5.99
N GLU A 74 -18.75 -12.57 5.90
CA GLU A 74 -19.61 -12.24 4.75
C GLU A 74 -18.90 -11.32 3.75
N GLY A 75 -17.90 -10.55 4.19
CA GLY A 75 -17.12 -9.64 3.36
C GLY A 75 -15.62 -9.77 3.60
N ARG A 76 -14.85 -9.68 2.51
CA ARG A 76 -13.37 -9.73 2.50
C ARG A 76 -12.73 -8.76 3.50
N ASN A 77 -13.25 -7.52 3.56
CA ASN A 77 -12.66 -6.48 4.39
C ASN A 77 -13.25 -6.41 5.79
N SER A 78 -14.53 -6.73 5.98
CA SER A 78 -15.20 -6.60 7.28
C SER A 78 -14.56 -7.49 8.35
N SER A 79 -14.18 -8.71 7.96
CA SER A 79 -13.58 -9.73 8.83
C SER A 79 -12.28 -9.30 9.51
N LEU A 80 -11.61 -8.25 9.02
CA LEU A 80 -10.28 -7.81 9.46
C LEU A 80 -10.25 -6.37 10.01
N GLN A 81 -11.38 -5.64 10.00
CA GLN A 81 -11.42 -4.21 10.39
C GLN A 81 -11.02 -3.96 11.86
N SER A 82 -11.11 -4.98 12.71
CA SER A 82 -10.72 -4.87 14.12
C SER A 82 -9.21 -4.80 14.33
N VAL A 83 -8.42 -5.45 13.46
CA VAL A 83 -6.97 -5.64 13.64
C VAL A 83 -6.21 -4.31 13.74
N PRO A 84 -6.45 -3.31 12.87
CA PRO A 84 -5.77 -2.02 12.94
C PRO A 84 -6.07 -1.26 14.23
N THR A 85 -7.30 -1.41 14.74
CA THR A 85 -7.68 -0.81 16.03
C THR A 85 -6.95 -1.49 17.19
N ALA A 86 -6.80 -2.82 17.15
CA ALA A 86 -6.04 -3.56 18.15
C ALA A 86 -4.55 -3.18 18.15
N ILE A 87 -3.95 -3.03 16.97
CA ILE A 87 -2.57 -2.52 16.81
C ILE A 87 -2.43 -1.13 17.44
N ASN A 88 -3.35 -0.21 17.12
CA ASN A 88 -3.30 1.14 17.68
C ASN A 88 -3.41 1.16 19.21
N VAL A 89 -4.30 0.33 19.79
CA VAL A 89 -4.40 0.18 21.25
C VAL A 89 -3.12 -0.42 21.84
N PHE A 90 -2.53 -1.41 21.16
CA PHE A 90 -1.28 -2.03 21.58
C PHE A 90 -0.12 -1.04 21.60
N PHE A 91 0.07 -0.24 20.56
CA PHE A 91 1.15 0.76 20.51
C PHE A 91 0.92 1.95 21.45
N ALA A 92 -0.33 2.30 21.76
CA ALA A 92 -0.64 3.35 22.72
C ALA A 92 -0.34 2.99 24.19
N ASP A 93 -0.19 1.70 24.53
CA ASP A 93 0.23 1.28 25.87
C ASP A 93 1.75 1.46 26.03
N PRO A 94 2.26 2.28 26.96
CA PRO A 94 3.70 2.45 27.16
C PRO A 94 4.39 1.22 27.78
N ASN A 95 3.65 0.21 28.26
CA ASN A 95 4.25 -0.99 28.84
C ASN A 95 5.14 -1.73 27.82
N PRO A 96 6.44 -1.96 28.11
CA PRO A 96 7.31 -2.70 27.21
C PRO A 96 7.02 -4.21 27.23
N ASN A 97 6.46 -4.74 28.32
CA ASN A 97 6.17 -6.16 28.48
C ASN A 97 4.76 -6.47 27.98
N LYS A 98 4.59 -6.38 26.66
CA LYS A 98 3.31 -6.64 26.01
C LYS A 98 3.48 -7.49 24.75
N LYS A 99 2.46 -8.28 24.42
CA LYS A 99 2.39 -9.09 23.20
C LYS A 99 1.03 -8.94 22.52
N LEU A 100 1.01 -9.01 21.19
CA LEU A 100 -0.22 -8.91 20.39
C LEU A 100 -0.52 -10.24 19.70
N TRP A 101 -1.74 -10.71 19.87
CA TRP A 101 -2.21 -12.01 19.42
C TRP A 101 -3.47 -11.89 18.57
N TYR A 102 -3.64 -12.83 17.65
CA TYR A 102 -4.89 -13.03 16.93
C TYR A 102 -5.47 -14.41 17.22
N TYR A 103 -6.78 -14.45 17.47
CA TYR A 103 -7.50 -15.68 17.77
C TYR A 103 -8.71 -15.82 16.84
N PHE A 104 -8.79 -16.94 16.14
CA PHE A 104 -9.96 -17.30 15.35
C PHE A 104 -11.06 -17.84 16.26
N VAL A 105 -12.21 -17.17 16.27
CA VAL A 105 -13.42 -17.75 16.88
C VAL A 105 -14.08 -18.72 15.90
N PRO A 106 -14.88 -19.70 16.37
CA PRO A 106 -15.71 -20.51 15.50
C PRO A 106 -16.55 -19.61 14.58
N HIS A 107 -16.48 -19.86 13.28
CA HIS A 107 -17.02 -18.96 12.26
C HIS A 107 -17.69 -19.71 11.10
N THR A 108 -18.51 -18.97 10.36
CA THR A 108 -19.04 -19.37 9.05
C THR A 108 -18.43 -18.50 7.94
N GLY A 109 -18.35 -19.03 6.72
CA GLY A 109 -17.71 -18.37 5.58
C GLY A 109 -16.25 -18.83 5.36
N ASN A 110 -15.53 -18.18 4.44
CA ASN A 110 -14.15 -18.53 4.09
C ASN A 110 -13.16 -17.42 4.50
N PRO A 111 -12.42 -17.57 5.62
CA PRO A 111 -11.35 -16.64 6.02
C PRO A 111 -10.01 -16.87 5.32
N PHE A 112 -9.90 -17.78 4.36
CA PHE A 112 -8.62 -18.19 3.77
C PHE A 112 -8.57 -17.98 2.26
N THR A 113 -9.20 -16.89 1.78
CA THR A 113 -8.98 -16.43 0.40
C THR A 113 -7.58 -15.82 0.25
N ASP A 114 -7.07 -15.70 -0.97
CA ASP A 114 -5.74 -15.14 -1.26
C ASP A 114 -5.49 -13.80 -0.57
N TYR A 115 -6.52 -12.96 -0.47
CA TYR A 115 -6.43 -11.71 0.28
C TYR A 115 -6.19 -11.90 1.76
N HIS A 116 -6.97 -12.77 2.39
CA HIS A 116 -6.85 -12.99 3.81
C HIS A 116 -5.47 -13.57 4.12
N LEU A 117 -4.96 -14.48 3.29
CA LEU A 117 -3.60 -15.02 3.43
C LEU A 117 -2.54 -13.90 3.35
N VAL A 118 -2.62 -13.02 2.36
CA VAL A 118 -1.73 -11.83 2.26
C VAL A 118 -1.83 -10.97 3.53
N TYR A 119 -3.04 -10.73 4.02
CA TYR A 119 -3.26 -9.90 5.20
C TYR A 119 -2.76 -10.58 6.48
N TYR A 120 -2.93 -11.89 6.64
CA TYR A 120 -2.39 -12.64 7.76
C TYR A 120 -0.86 -12.63 7.77
N ARG A 121 -0.21 -12.72 6.60
CA ARG A 121 1.24 -12.52 6.51
C ARG A 121 1.66 -11.11 6.92
N LEU A 122 0.90 -10.08 6.54
CA LEU A 122 1.13 -8.71 7.02
C LEU A 122 0.98 -8.61 8.54
N MET A 123 -0.03 -9.27 9.13
CA MET A 123 -0.21 -9.33 10.58
C MET A 123 0.99 -9.98 11.28
N MET A 124 1.48 -11.12 10.78
CA MET A 124 2.68 -11.76 11.33
C MET A 124 3.90 -10.84 11.24
N THR A 125 4.05 -10.15 10.11
CA THR A 125 5.14 -9.18 9.87
C THR A 125 5.04 -7.98 10.82
N ALA A 126 3.82 -7.54 11.14
CA ALA A 126 3.55 -6.48 12.11
C ALA A 126 3.78 -6.94 13.57
N GLY A 127 4.11 -8.21 13.81
CA GLY A 127 4.37 -8.77 15.15
C GLY A 127 3.15 -9.40 15.82
N ILE A 128 2.10 -9.73 15.07
CA ILE A 128 0.93 -10.44 15.59
C ILE A 128 1.17 -11.95 15.52
N GLU A 129 1.07 -12.63 16.65
CA GLU A 129 1.15 -14.08 16.74
C GLU A 129 -0.25 -14.72 16.72
N PHE A 130 -0.43 -15.80 15.95
CA PHE A 130 -1.71 -16.51 15.88
C PHE A 130 -1.78 -17.61 16.94
N LEU A 131 -2.86 -17.63 17.73
CA LEU A 131 -3.02 -18.61 18.81
C LEU A 131 -3.54 -19.99 18.34
N ASN A 132 -4.32 -19.99 17.25
CA ASN A 132 -5.06 -21.17 16.82
C ASN A 132 -5.25 -21.26 15.30
N LEU A 133 -4.34 -20.66 14.51
CA LEU A 133 -4.40 -20.73 13.04
C LEU A 133 -4.42 -22.18 12.53
N ASP A 134 -3.58 -23.05 13.12
CA ASP A 134 -3.43 -24.45 12.71
C ASP A 134 -4.72 -25.28 12.86
N ASN A 135 -5.67 -24.81 13.68
CA ASN A 135 -6.98 -25.46 13.81
C ASN A 135 -7.87 -25.24 12.57
N TYR A 136 -7.55 -24.25 11.75
CA TYR A 136 -8.39 -23.79 10.64
C TYR A 136 -7.66 -23.79 9.28
N TYR A 137 -6.34 -23.71 9.29
CA TYR A 137 -5.52 -23.64 8.08
C TYR A 137 -4.32 -24.58 8.20
N THR A 138 -4.18 -25.48 7.22
CA THR A 138 -3.10 -26.49 7.19
C THR A 138 -1.89 -26.05 6.36
N GLY A 139 -2.02 -24.95 5.62
CA GLY A 139 -0.93 -24.42 4.80
C GLY A 139 0.13 -23.72 5.65
N LEU A 140 1.34 -23.63 5.10
CA LEU A 140 2.42 -22.86 5.72
C LEU A 140 2.17 -21.37 5.50
N LEU A 141 2.05 -20.62 6.59
CA LEU A 141 1.96 -19.17 6.56
C LEU A 141 3.17 -18.57 7.28
N LEU A 142 3.91 -17.70 6.59
CA LEU A 142 5.11 -17.06 7.13
C LEU A 142 5.03 -15.53 6.98
N PRO A 143 5.63 -14.76 7.89
CA PRO A 143 5.76 -13.32 7.70
C PRO A 143 6.56 -12.99 6.44
N TYR A 144 6.48 -11.73 6.00
CA TYR A 144 7.44 -11.18 5.07
C TYR A 144 8.76 -10.93 5.80
N PHE A 145 9.88 -11.20 5.13
CA PHE A 145 11.21 -10.93 5.68
C PHE A 145 11.83 -9.68 5.05
N THR A 146 11.47 -9.38 3.79
CA THR A 146 11.92 -8.19 3.08
C THR A 146 10.75 -7.43 2.46
N VAL A 147 10.97 -6.14 2.20
CA VAL A 147 9.97 -5.32 1.48
C VAL A 147 9.79 -5.80 0.05
N ASP A 148 10.84 -6.37 -0.57
CA ASP A 148 10.79 -6.89 -1.93
C ASP A 148 9.86 -8.11 -2.04
N ASP A 149 9.85 -8.99 -1.03
CA ASP A 149 8.92 -10.12 -0.96
C ASP A 149 7.45 -9.64 -0.99
N LEU A 150 7.16 -8.59 -0.20
CA LEU A 150 5.84 -7.98 -0.11
C LEU A 150 5.43 -7.34 -1.44
N ILE A 151 6.33 -6.59 -2.08
CA ILE A 151 6.08 -5.96 -3.38
C ILE A 151 5.81 -7.02 -4.45
N ALA A 152 6.63 -8.08 -4.51
CA ALA A 152 6.49 -9.14 -5.50
C ALA A 152 5.15 -9.88 -5.39
N GLU A 153 4.70 -10.18 -4.17
CA GLU A 153 3.40 -10.82 -3.94
C GLU A 153 2.22 -9.90 -4.23
N ARG A 154 2.33 -8.61 -3.92
CA ARG A 154 1.30 -7.64 -4.31
C ARG A 154 1.20 -7.53 -5.83
N SER A 155 2.32 -7.51 -6.54
CA SER A 155 2.34 -7.47 -8.01
C SER A 155 1.59 -8.67 -8.62
N ARG A 156 1.84 -9.90 -8.12
CA ARG A 156 1.13 -11.12 -8.57
C ARG A 156 -0.37 -11.09 -8.28
N ASN A 157 -0.78 -10.54 -7.14
CA ASN A 157 -2.19 -10.43 -6.77
C ASN A 157 -2.96 -9.34 -7.54
N GLN A 158 -2.26 -8.34 -8.10
CA GLN A 158 -2.88 -7.26 -8.88
C GLN A 158 -3.28 -7.70 -10.29
N SER A 159 -2.54 -8.63 -10.91
CA SER A 159 -2.87 -9.10 -12.26
C SER A 159 -4.23 -9.80 -12.35
N SER A 160 -4.77 -10.30 -11.23
CA SER A 160 -6.07 -10.97 -11.18
C SER A 160 -7.26 -10.04 -10.83
N ASN A 161 -7.03 -8.87 -10.20
CA ASN A 161 -8.10 -7.99 -9.70
C ASN A 161 -7.71 -6.50 -9.71
N ARG A 162 -7.66 -5.87 -10.89
CA ARG A 162 -7.23 -4.46 -11.06
C ARG A 162 -8.14 -3.42 -10.38
N SER A 163 -9.42 -3.73 -10.13
CA SER A 163 -10.42 -2.75 -9.67
C SER A 163 -10.42 -2.47 -8.15
N ASN A 164 -9.60 -3.16 -7.35
CA ASN A 164 -9.66 -3.05 -5.88
C ASN A 164 -8.28 -3.07 -5.20
N ASN A 165 -7.38 -2.20 -5.65
CA ASN A 165 -6.06 -2.05 -5.04
C ASN A 165 -6.14 -1.10 -3.85
N SER A 166 -6.01 -1.63 -2.64
CA SER A 166 -6.22 -0.91 -1.38
C SER A 166 -5.06 0.00 -0.97
N SER A 167 -3.82 -0.30 -1.37
CA SER A 167 -2.60 0.47 -1.10
C SER A 167 -1.44 -0.04 -1.97
N PHE A 168 -0.48 0.82 -2.31
CA PHE A 168 0.70 0.46 -3.09
C PHE A 168 1.97 0.61 -2.27
N VAL A 169 2.93 -0.29 -2.47
CA VAL A 169 4.26 -0.22 -1.86
C VAL A 169 5.29 -0.16 -2.97
N SER A 170 6.25 0.74 -2.86
CA SER A 170 7.36 0.89 -3.79
C SER A 170 8.65 1.24 -3.08
N LYS A 171 9.76 1.21 -3.81
CA LYS A 171 11.08 1.59 -3.34
C LYS A 171 11.70 2.63 -4.27
N THR A 172 12.49 3.48 -3.66
CA THR A 172 13.46 4.40 -4.26
C THR A 172 14.81 4.10 -3.61
N GLU A 173 15.90 4.64 -4.14
CA GLU A 173 17.24 4.43 -3.57
C GLU A 173 17.27 4.69 -2.04
N ASP A 174 16.66 5.79 -1.58
CA ASP A 174 16.75 6.22 -0.19
C ASP A 174 15.53 5.91 0.69
N LYS A 175 14.38 5.60 0.07
CA LYS A 175 13.09 5.50 0.79
C LYS A 175 12.25 4.32 0.33
N ILE A 176 11.53 3.74 1.28
CA ILE A 176 10.35 2.91 1.00
C ILE A 176 9.13 3.83 0.97
N GLN A 177 8.22 3.62 0.03
CA GLN A 177 7.05 4.45 -0.17
C GLN A 177 5.78 3.61 -0.03
N LEU A 178 4.89 3.99 0.89
CA LEU A 178 3.55 3.43 1.04
C LEU A 178 2.53 4.47 0.59
N TYR A 179 1.76 4.14 -0.44
CA TYR A 179 0.64 4.93 -0.92
C TYR A 179 -0.64 4.40 -0.28
N ALA A 180 -1.06 5.06 0.80
CA ALA A 180 -2.14 4.64 1.69
C ALA A 180 -3.44 5.36 1.34
N LYS A 181 -4.51 4.62 1.03
CA LYS A 181 -5.84 5.20 0.79
C LYS A 181 -6.50 5.60 2.11
N THR A 182 -7.06 6.79 2.17
CA THR A 182 -7.69 7.35 3.38
C THR A 182 -9.17 6.99 3.55
N TYR A 183 -9.82 6.46 2.51
CA TYR A 183 -11.26 6.16 2.51
C TYR A 183 -11.59 4.69 2.80
N GLY A 184 -12.82 4.47 3.28
CA GLY A 184 -13.41 3.14 3.41
C GLY A 184 -12.66 2.18 4.35
N ALA A 185 -12.59 0.91 3.96
CA ALA A 185 -11.88 -0.13 4.70
C ALA A 185 -10.34 -0.06 4.52
N ASN A 186 -9.87 0.57 3.45
CA ASN A 186 -8.45 0.67 3.09
C ASN A 186 -7.65 1.55 4.07
N LYS A 187 -8.33 2.51 4.72
CA LYS A 187 -7.73 3.36 5.77
C LYS A 187 -7.19 2.55 6.95
N TYR A 188 -7.86 1.44 7.27
CA TYR A 188 -7.49 0.59 8.39
C TYR A 188 -6.36 -0.38 7.96
N GLU A 189 -6.45 -0.95 6.76
CA GLU A 189 -5.38 -1.79 6.18
C GLU A 189 -4.03 -1.04 6.10
N SER A 190 -4.06 0.25 5.78
CA SER A 190 -2.86 1.11 5.72
C SER A 190 -2.05 1.11 7.02
N THR A 191 -2.69 0.97 8.18
CA THR A 191 -2.01 0.91 9.48
C THR A 191 -1.20 -0.39 9.63
N VAL A 192 -1.78 -1.52 9.21
CA VAL A 192 -1.08 -2.82 9.27
C VAL A 192 0.11 -2.81 8.31
N PHE A 193 -0.06 -2.26 7.10
CA PHE A 193 1.05 -2.08 6.15
C PHE A 193 2.16 -1.24 6.73
N GLY A 194 1.85 -0.06 7.28
CA GLY A 194 2.87 0.82 7.85
C GLY A 194 3.65 0.13 8.98
N VAL A 195 2.96 -0.54 9.89
CA VAL A 195 3.59 -1.28 11.00
C VAL A 195 4.43 -2.44 10.48
N ALA A 196 3.89 -3.26 9.57
CA ALA A 196 4.63 -4.37 8.96
C ALA A 196 5.89 -3.88 8.25
N LEU A 197 5.78 -2.88 7.39
CA LEU A 197 6.91 -2.26 6.70
C LEU A 197 7.95 -1.75 7.70
N SER A 198 7.54 -1.10 8.79
CA SER A 198 8.50 -0.60 9.80
C SER A 198 9.41 -1.68 10.38
N LYS A 199 8.97 -2.94 10.40
CA LYS A 199 9.71 -4.07 10.97
C LYS A 199 10.70 -4.70 9.99
N ILE A 200 10.46 -4.57 8.69
CA ILE A 200 11.26 -5.21 7.62
C ILE A 200 11.96 -4.21 6.70
N ALA A 201 11.78 -2.92 6.95
CA ALA A 201 12.37 -1.85 6.18
C ALA A 201 13.88 -1.76 6.41
N ASP A 202 14.63 -1.63 5.31
CA ASP A 202 16.07 -1.38 5.30
C ASP A 202 16.42 0.12 5.21
N ARG A 203 15.41 0.98 5.02
CA ARG A 203 15.53 2.44 4.87
C ARG A 203 14.26 3.14 5.39
N PRO A 204 14.28 4.46 5.64
CA PRO A 204 13.11 5.16 6.16
C PRO A 204 11.89 5.07 5.23
N ILE A 205 10.69 5.12 5.82
CA ILE A 205 9.43 4.94 5.12
C ILE A 205 8.72 6.30 4.98
N ASP A 206 8.30 6.62 3.76
CA ASP A 206 7.33 7.67 3.49
C ASP A 206 5.94 7.05 3.30
N VAL A 207 4.96 7.50 4.07
CA VAL A 207 3.55 7.17 3.88
C VAL A 207 2.87 8.35 3.23
N PHE A 208 2.45 8.19 1.99
CA PHE A 208 1.61 9.15 1.28
C PHE A 208 0.15 8.79 1.50
N ALA A 209 -0.54 9.57 2.34
CA ALA A 209 -1.98 9.50 2.50
C ALA A 209 -2.64 10.10 1.25
N VAL A 210 -3.19 9.22 0.42
CA VAL A 210 -3.87 9.57 -0.82
C VAL A 210 -5.36 9.73 -0.53
N SER A 211 -5.84 10.96 -0.65
CA SER A 211 -7.24 11.25 -0.39
C SER A 211 -8.15 10.68 -1.47
N GLU A 212 -9.14 9.91 -1.04
CA GLU A 212 -10.30 9.56 -1.85
C GLU A 212 -11.52 10.24 -1.24
N GLN A 213 -12.26 11.01 -2.05
CA GLN A 213 -13.42 11.81 -1.61
C GLN A 213 -13.04 12.87 -0.55
N ASP A 214 -13.89 13.08 0.46
CA ASP A 214 -13.73 14.14 1.48
C ASP A 214 -12.78 13.76 2.62
N LEU A 215 -12.29 12.51 2.66
CA LEU A 215 -11.44 12.01 3.73
C LEU A 215 -9.98 12.27 3.39
N ILE A 216 -9.42 13.27 4.04
CA ILE A 216 -8.09 13.76 3.67
C ILE A 216 -6.99 13.11 4.51
N ASN A 217 -7.25 12.74 5.77
CA ASN A 217 -6.23 12.26 6.69
C ASN A 217 -6.43 10.79 7.11
N LEU A 218 -5.32 10.11 7.43
CA LEU A 218 -5.35 8.86 8.16
C LEU A 218 -5.88 9.07 9.60
N PRO A 219 -6.44 8.05 10.26
CA PRO A 219 -6.91 8.16 11.63
C PRO A 219 -5.81 8.63 12.60
N ALA A 220 -6.15 9.51 13.54
CA ALA A 220 -5.20 10.06 14.51
C ALA A 220 -4.48 8.98 15.33
N SER A 221 -5.17 7.88 15.66
CA SER A 221 -4.57 6.74 16.36
C SER A 221 -3.53 6.01 15.51
N SER A 222 -3.74 5.90 14.20
CA SER A 222 -2.74 5.33 13.28
C SER A 222 -1.53 6.26 13.14
N LEU A 223 -1.74 7.58 13.10
CA LEU A 223 -0.64 8.55 13.09
C LEU A 223 0.19 8.48 14.38
N ALA A 224 -0.45 8.32 15.55
CA ALA A 224 0.25 8.11 16.81
C ALA A 224 1.10 6.84 16.80
N THR A 225 0.54 5.72 16.28
CA THR A 225 1.30 4.48 16.09
C THR A 225 2.52 4.66 15.19
N PHE A 226 2.38 5.39 14.07
CA PHE A 226 3.51 5.65 13.18
C PHE A 226 4.57 6.53 13.82
N SER A 227 4.17 7.51 14.63
CA SER A 227 5.09 8.34 15.40
C SER A 227 5.90 7.51 16.40
N GLU A 228 5.25 6.55 17.07
CA GLU A 228 5.90 5.64 18.04
C GLU A 228 6.95 4.72 17.38
N LEU A 229 6.73 4.30 16.13
CA LEU A 229 7.67 3.46 15.38
C LEU A 229 8.96 4.19 14.99
N GLY A 230 8.94 5.52 14.87
CA GLY A 230 10.11 6.38 14.69
C GLY A 230 10.78 6.34 13.31
N ASN A 231 10.47 5.38 12.42
CA ASN A 231 11.05 5.28 11.07
C ASN A 231 10.05 5.60 9.93
N ILE A 232 8.89 6.15 10.27
CA ILE A 232 7.81 6.49 9.33
C ILE A 232 7.57 8.00 9.31
N SER A 233 7.57 8.60 8.12
CA SER A 233 7.12 9.97 7.86
C SER A 233 5.82 9.95 7.08
N VAL A 234 4.79 10.67 7.55
CA VAL A 234 3.47 10.69 6.89
C VAL A 234 3.22 12.03 6.20
N TYR A 235 2.81 11.96 4.95
CA TYR A 235 2.52 13.11 4.11
C TYR A 235 1.11 13.03 3.57
N ASN A 236 0.41 14.15 3.56
CA ASN A 236 -0.89 14.27 2.96
C ASN A 236 -0.76 14.82 1.54
N THR A 237 -1.18 14.07 0.53
CA THR A 237 -1.04 14.53 -0.85
C THR A 237 -2.00 15.68 -1.14
N SER A 238 -3.19 15.72 -0.56
CA SER A 238 -4.21 16.73 -0.88
C SER A 238 -4.02 18.06 -0.16
N LEU A 239 -3.62 18.07 1.13
CA LEU A 239 -3.51 19.30 1.92
C LEU A 239 -2.35 20.21 1.50
N ARG A 240 -1.32 19.65 0.87
CA ARG A 240 -0.10 20.39 0.52
C ARG A 240 0.09 20.58 -0.98
N LEU A 241 -0.75 19.95 -1.81
CA LEU A 241 -0.92 20.30 -3.23
C LEU A 241 -1.78 21.56 -3.38
N ASN A 242 -1.53 22.57 -2.54
CA ASN A 242 -2.08 23.90 -2.72
C ASN A 242 -1.59 24.40 -4.09
N ARG A 243 -2.55 24.61 -4.99
CA ARG A 243 -2.39 24.88 -6.43
C ARG A 243 -1.58 26.14 -6.75
N LEU A 244 -1.22 26.91 -5.72
CA LEU A 244 -0.48 28.18 -5.74
C LEU A 244 0.83 28.13 -4.93
N ALA A 245 1.17 26.99 -4.32
CA ALA A 245 2.37 26.88 -3.52
C ALA A 245 3.60 26.91 -4.44
N PRO A 246 4.62 27.72 -4.15
CA PRO A 246 5.84 27.75 -4.94
C PRO A 246 6.46 26.34 -5.03
N ASP A 247 7.12 26.05 -6.16
CA ASP A 247 7.91 24.85 -6.34
C ASP A 247 9.01 24.82 -5.28
N ASN A 248 8.77 24.08 -4.20
CA ASN A 248 9.75 23.72 -3.20
C ASN A 248 9.85 22.19 -3.17
N GLU A 249 10.84 21.68 -2.47
CA GLU A 249 11.13 20.25 -2.44
C GLU A 249 9.91 19.42 -2.00
N ASP A 250 9.15 19.91 -1.02
CA ASP A 250 7.94 19.27 -0.51
C ASP A 250 6.82 19.23 -1.57
N THR A 251 6.53 20.34 -2.26
CA THR A 251 5.45 20.39 -3.26
C THR A 251 5.78 19.55 -4.49
N LEU A 252 7.04 19.48 -4.88
CA LEU A 252 7.52 18.58 -5.96
C LEU A 252 7.39 17.11 -5.54
N ARG A 253 7.80 16.76 -4.33
CA ARG A 253 7.70 15.40 -3.78
C ARG A 253 6.26 14.91 -3.76
N LEU A 254 5.32 15.74 -3.31
CA LEU A 254 3.90 15.38 -3.22
C LEU A 254 3.23 15.24 -4.58
N ARG A 255 3.59 16.11 -5.54
CA ARG A 255 3.12 15.98 -6.93
C ARG A 255 3.64 14.70 -7.56
N SER A 256 4.92 14.38 -7.35
CA SER A 256 5.50 13.12 -7.79
C SER A 256 4.80 11.93 -7.15
N ALA A 257 4.49 11.98 -5.86
CA ALA A 257 3.73 10.94 -5.17
C ALA A 257 2.32 10.77 -5.75
N ALA A 258 1.58 11.87 -5.98
CA ALA A 258 0.26 11.82 -6.59
C ALA A 258 0.29 11.24 -8.01
N TYR A 259 1.26 11.65 -8.82
CA TYR A 259 1.48 11.13 -10.16
C TYR A 259 1.82 9.63 -10.16
N ASN A 260 2.76 9.20 -9.31
CA ASN A 260 3.13 7.79 -9.18
C ASN A 260 1.93 6.95 -8.73
N TYR A 261 1.13 7.43 -7.79
CA TYR A 261 -0.12 6.76 -7.39
C TYR A 261 -1.07 6.59 -8.58
N ASN A 262 -1.27 7.64 -9.38
CA ASN A 262 -2.14 7.57 -10.56
C ASN A 262 -1.59 6.60 -11.64
N LEU A 263 -0.27 6.47 -11.77
CA LEU A 263 0.35 5.44 -12.60
C LEU A 263 0.11 4.03 -12.03
N PHE A 264 0.28 3.84 -10.71
CA PHE A 264 0.01 2.55 -10.08
C PHE A 264 -1.45 2.12 -10.25
N ASP A 265 -2.39 3.04 -10.09
CA ASP A 265 -3.82 2.78 -10.25
C ASP A 265 -4.17 2.41 -11.70
N ARG A 266 -3.58 3.11 -12.67
CA ARG A 266 -3.89 2.93 -14.09
C ARG A 266 -3.17 1.72 -14.73
N ILE A 267 -1.86 1.61 -14.56
CA ILE A 267 -1.01 0.66 -15.30
C ILE A 267 -0.31 -0.38 -14.42
N GLY A 268 -0.51 -0.33 -13.09
CA GLY A 268 0.01 -1.32 -12.14
C GLY A 268 1.42 -1.02 -11.64
N MET A 269 2.05 -2.04 -11.05
CA MET A 269 3.40 -1.94 -10.46
C MET A 269 4.47 -1.53 -11.46
N LYS A 270 5.56 -0.95 -10.93
CA LYS A 270 6.72 -0.49 -11.70
C LYS A 270 7.27 -1.63 -12.55
N LYS A 271 7.08 -1.52 -13.86
CA LYS A 271 7.61 -2.43 -14.87
C LYS A 271 7.93 -1.65 -16.12
N CYS A 272 9.19 -1.66 -16.56
CA CYS A 272 9.58 -0.92 -17.76
C CYS A 272 8.81 -1.41 -18.99
N ALA A 273 8.15 -0.49 -19.69
CA ALA A 273 7.34 -0.82 -20.86
C ALA A 273 8.15 -1.37 -22.07
N LEU A 274 9.47 -1.14 -22.10
CA LEU A 274 10.34 -1.52 -23.22
C LEU A 274 11.14 -2.81 -22.97
N CYS A 275 11.74 -2.98 -21.79
CA CYS A 275 12.55 -4.17 -21.47
C CYS A 275 11.96 -5.10 -20.42
N GLY A 276 10.83 -4.73 -19.80
CA GLY A 276 10.21 -5.53 -18.76
C GLY A 276 10.97 -5.59 -17.43
N CYS A 277 12.00 -4.75 -17.22
CA CYS A 277 12.67 -4.60 -15.92
C CYS A 277 11.65 -4.29 -14.81
N GLU A 278 11.77 -4.93 -13.65
CA GLU A 278 10.86 -4.79 -12.49
C GLU A 278 11.57 -4.28 -11.23
N ILE A 279 12.80 -3.77 -11.34
CA ILE A 279 13.58 -3.24 -10.21
C ILE A 279 13.03 -1.85 -9.83
N PRO A 280 12.30 -1.70 -8.71
CA PRO A 280 11.53 -0.48 -8.44
C PRO A 280 12.40 0.78 -8.30
N GLU A 281 13.62 0.65 -7.78
CA GLU A 281 14.53 1.76 -7.49
C GLU A 281 15.00 2.47 -8.76
N ILE A 282 15.16 1.75 -9.87
CA ILE A 282 15.64 2.30 -11.15
C ILE A 282 14.51 2.57 -12.13
N ILE A 283 13.25 2.36 -11.73
CA ILE A 283 12.08 2.61 -12.57
C ILE A 283 11.42 3.92 -12.15
N HIS A 284 11.18 4.77 -13.15
CA HIS A 284 10.59 6.09 -13.02
C HIS A 284 9.31 6.18 -13.84
N GLY A 285 8.38 7.04 -13.39
CA GLY A 285 7.22 7.42 -14.19
C GLY A 285 7.65 8.46 -15.21
N ALA A 286 7.90 8.05 -16.44
CA ALA A 286 8.27 8.95 -17.53
C ALA A 286 7.03 9.70 -18.01
N HIS A 287 7.03 11.03 -17.93
CA HIS A 287 5.95 11.85 -18.47
C HIS A 287 5.96 11.82 -19.99
N ILE A 288 4.81 11.63 -20.62
CA ILE A 288 4.71 11.71 -22.09
C ILE A 288 4.86 13.16 -22.54
N TRP A 289 3.93 14.01 -22.10
CA TRP A 289 4.01 15.46 -22.25
C TRP A 289 4.72 16.03 -21.03
N GLY A 290 5.88 16.66 -21.24
CA GLY A 290 6.80 17.02 -20.17
C GLY A 290 6.21 18.07 -19.23
N VAL A 291 6.47 17.93 -17.93
CA VAL A 291 5.96 18.87 -16.91
C VAL A 291 6.40 20.32 -17.18
N ALA A 292 7.62 20.51 -17.71
CA ALA A 292 8.12 21.82 -18.09
C ALA A 292 7.32 22.44 -19.26
N GLU A 293 6.92 21.62 -20.23
CA GLU A 293 6.12 22.05 -21.39
C GLU A 293 4.70 22.39 -20.97
N ILE A 294 4.09 21.56 -20.11
CA ILE A 294 2.78 21.81 -19.50
C ILE A 294 2.79 23.14 -18.75
N ARG A 295 3.81 23.37 -17.90
CA ARG A 295 3.94 24.60 -17.10
C ARG A 295 3.99 25.85 -17.97
N ASN A 296 4.72 25.77 -19.09
CA ASN A 296 4.93 26.89 -20.02
C ASN A 296 3.79 27.05 -21.04
N CYS A 297 2.80 26.14 -21.07
CA CYS A 297 1.67 26.24 -21.96
C CYS A 297 0.73 27.37 -21.52
N ALA A 298 0.52 28.35 -22.41
CA ALA A 298 -0.35 29.50 -22.16
C ALA A 298 -1.85 29.21 -22.41
N MET A 299 -2.16 28.07 -23.05
CA MET A 299 -3.53 27.72 -23.46
C MET A 299 -4.34 27.02 -22.36
N ILE A 300 -3.68 26.68 -21.25
CA ILE A 300 -4.29 25.97 -20.12
C ILE A 300 -4.05 26.73 -18.82
N ASP A 301 -5.02 26.68 -17.93
CA ASP A 301 -4.93 27.28 -16.60
C ASP A 301 -4.13 26.40 -15.63
N ASP A 302 -3.89 26.90 -14.42
CA ASP A 302 -3.10 26.19 -13.41
C ASP A 302 -3.78 24.91 -12.90
N GLU A 303 -5.11 24.83 -12.94
CA GLU A 303 -5.86 23.63 -12.57
C GLU A 303 -5.66 22.53 -13.63
N GLN A 304 -5.77 22.89 -14.90
CA GLN A 304 -5.49 22.00 -16.03
C GLN A 304 -4.02 21.56 -16.05
N LYS A 305 -3.07 22.47 -15.82
CA LYS A 305 -1.63 22.13 -15.73
C LYS A 305 -1.39 21.08 -14.66
N TYR A 306 -1.98 21.26 -13.49
CA TYR A 306 -1.86 20.31 -12.40
C TYR A 306 -2.49 18.95 -12.74
N ALA A 307 -3.69 18.95 -13.33
CA ALA A 307 -4.37 17.74 -13.78
C ALA A 307 -3.54 16.95 -14.80
N HIS A 308 -2.90 17.64 -15.76
CA HIS A 308 -2.02 17.02 -16.74
C HIS A 308 -0.71 16.51 -16.14
N ALA A 309 -0.10 17.26 -15.21
CA ALA A 309 1.15 16.88 -14.56
C ALA A 309 1.01 15.68 -13.62
N THR A 310 -0.18 15.47 -13.06
CA THR A 310 -0.46 14.35 -12.14
C THR A 310 -1.22 13.21 -12.80
N SER A 311 -1.67 13.35 -14.05
CA SER A 311 -2.45 12.32 -14.74
C SER A 311 -1.67 11.03 -14.93
N GLY A 312 -2.24 9.90 -14.49
CA GLY A 312 -1.70 8.58 -14.82
C GLY A 312 -1.73 8.28 -16.32
N HIS A 313 -2.56 9.00 -17.10
CA HIS A 313 -2.57 8.91 -18.56
C HIS A 313 -1.39 9.62 -19.22
N ASN A 314 -0.74 10.56 -18.53
CA ASN A 314 0.42 11.29 -19.04
C ASN A 314 1.74 10.58 -18.72
N GLY A 315 1.75 9.25 -18.70
CA GLY A 315 2.97 8.55 -18.35
C GLY A 315 2.99 7.06 -18.56
N LEU A 316 4.20 6.53 -18.41
CA LEU A 316 4.51 5.11 -18.39
C LEU A 316 5.68 4.82 -17.44
N TRP A 317 5.81 3.57 -17.04
CA TRP A 317 6.99 3.11 -16.31
C TRP A 317 8.15 2.84 -17.27
N LEU A 318 9.29 3.50 -17.06
CA LEU A 318 10.54 3.25 -17.77
C LEU A 318 11.69 3.05 -16.78
N CYS A 319 12.60 2.12 -17.08
CA CYS A 319 13.85 2.04 -16.35
C CYS A 319 14.72 3.28 -16.65
N HIS A 320 15.69 3.58 -15.79
CA HIS A 320 16.55 4.76 -15.88
C HIS A 320 17.16 4.97 -17.27
N ASN A 321 17.60 3.89 -17.92
CA ASN A 321 18.19 3.95 -19.26
C ASN A 321 17.16 4.38 -20.31
N HIS A 322 16.03 3.65 -20.39
CA HIS A 322 14.96 3.98 -21.36
C HIS A 322 14.32 5.34 -21.10
N HIS A 323 14.21 5.73 -19.82
CA HIS A 323 13.70 7.04 -19.45
C HIS A 323 14.59 8.15 -20.00
N LYS A 324 15.92 8.06 -19.80
CA LYS A 324 16.87 9.03 -20.34
C LYS A 324 16.87 9.08 -21.87
N LEU A 325 16.78 7.92 -22.53
CA LEU A 325 16.70 7.84 -23.99
C LEU A 325 15.42 8.51 -24.52
N PHE A 326 14.30 8.32 -23.83
CA PHE A 326 13.03 8.95 -24.16
C PHE A 326 13.09 10.47 -23.96
N ASP A 327 13.55 10.95 -22.80
CA ASP A 327 13.67 12.38 -22.49
C ASP A 327 14.64 13.10 -23.44
N SER A 328 15.68 12.40 -23.92
CA SER A 328 16.66 12.95 -24.86
C SER A 328 16.21 12.90 -26.32
N ASN A 329 14.96 12.48 -26.60
CA ASN A 329 14.43 12.29 -27.95
C ASN A 329 15.28 11.33 -28.81
N LEU A 330 15.92 10.34 -28.18
CA LEU A 330 16.54 9.21 -28.86
C LEU A 330 15.53 8.09 -29.10
N LEU A 331 14.53 8.01 -28.22
CA LEU A 331 13.34 7.18 -28.37
C LEU A 331 12.09 8.02 -28.51
N ALA A 332 11.15 7.55 -29.33
CA ALA A 332 9.80 8.09 -29.45
C ALA A 332 8.78 6.95 -29.58
N PHE A 333 7.50 7.30 -29.47
CA PHE A 333 6.40 6.38 -29.76
C PHE A 333 5.50 6.97 -30.85
N ASN A 334 5.08 6.14 -31.81
CA ASN A 334 4.04 6.55 -32.75
C ASN A 334 2.64 6.39 -32.12
N THR A 335 1.60 6.83 -32.84
CA THR A 335 0.19 6.74 -32.38
C THR A 335 -0.31 5.30 -32.22
N ASP A 336 0.33 4.32 -32.86
CA ASP A 336 0.03 2.90 -32.69
C ASP A 336 0.77 2.28 -31.49
N GLY A 337 1.57 3.08 -30.77
CA GLY A 337 2.38 2.64 -29.64
C GLY A 337 3.70 1.97 -30.01
N ARG A 338 4.10 1.96 -31.29
CA ARG A 338 5.39 1.42 -31.73
C ARG A 338 6.53 2.29 -31.24
N CYS A 339 7.56 1.65 -30.70
CA CYS A 339 8.80 2.30 -30.31
C CYS A 339 9.62 2.65 -31.55
N LEU A 340 10.14 3.87 -31.57
CA LEU A 340 10.94 4.41 -32.66
C LEU A 340 12.30 4.88 -32.13
N ILE A 341 13.37 4.60 -32.87
CA ILE A 341 14.74 5.09 -32.61
C ILE A 341 15.07 6.18 -33.61
N ARG A 342 15.73 7.25 -33.16
CA ARG A 342 16.19 8.33 -34.04
C ARG A 342 17.24 7.82 -35.03
N SER A 343 17.01 7.99 -36.33
CA SER A 343 17.86 7.43 -37.40
C SER A 343 19.19 8.18 -37.62
N SER A 344 19.35 9.38 -37.05
CA SER A 344 20.56 10.22 -37.20
C SER A 344 21.57 10.03 -36.05
N ILE A 345 21.81 8.79 -35.64
CA ILE A 345 22.80 8.43 -34.61
C ILE A 345 23.78 7.39 -35.15
N PRO A 346 25.00 7.27 -34.58
CA PRO A 346 25.93 6.21 -34.95
C PRO A 346 25.30 4.82 -34.87
N GLN A 347 25.58 3.96 -35.85
CA GLN A 347 25.02 2.60 -35.93
C GLN A 347 25.22 1.79 -34.64
N GLU A 348 26.40 1.92 -34.01
CA GLU A 348 26.70 1.23 -32.75
C GLU A 348 25.74 1.64 -31.62
N TYR A 349 25.31 2.90 -31.59
CA TYR A 349 24.37 3.40 -30.59
C TYR A 349 22.95 2.92 -30.90
N GLU A 350 22.57 2.91 -32.18
CA GLU A 350 21.27 2.36 -32.62
C GLU A 350 21.16 0.88 -32.24
N THR A 351 22.19 0.07 -32.55
CA THR A 351 22.23 -1.34 -32.18
C THR A 351 22.12 -1.53 -30.67
N PHE A 352 22.90 -0.78 -29.88
CA PHE A 352 22.82 -0.85 -28.41
C PHE A 352 21.42 -0.50 -27.87
N ILE A 353 20.79 0.54 -28.41
CA ILE A 353 19.44 0.96 -28.00
C ILE A 353 18.42 -0.12 -28.39
N SER A 354 18.48 -0.63 -29.63
CA SER A 354 17.59 -1.66 -30.14
C SER A 354 17.68 -2.95 -29.31
N ASP A 355 18.90 -3.41 -29.02
CA ASP A 355 19.15 -4.61 -28.21
C ASP A 355 18.62 -4.48 -26.77
N SER A 356 18.47 -3.25 -26.27
CA SER A 356 17.90 -2.98 -24.95
C SER A 356 16.36 -3.04 -24.90
N ILE A 357 15.69 -3.14 -26.06
CA ILE A 357 14.24 -3.12 -26.19
C ILE A 357 13.73 -4.54 -26.48
N THR A 358 12.95 -5.09 -25.55
CA THR A 358 12.34 -6.43 -25.69
C THR A 358 10.91 -6.34 -26.23
N ALA A 359 10.24 -5.22 -26.01
CA ALA A 359 8.89 -4.94 -26.50
C ALA A 359 8.92 -3.72 -27.43
N GLY A 360 8.90 -3.97 -28.74
CA GLY A 360 8.89 -2.91 -29.78
C GLY A 360 7.58 -2.13 -29.86
N SER A 361 6.56 -2.49 -29.09
CA SER A 361 5.28 -1.78 -29.02
C SER A 361 4.72 -1.77 -27.60
N LEU A 362 4.11 -0.66 -27.23
CA LEU A 362 3.37 -0.52 -25.98
C LEU A 362 2.16 -1.47 -25.96
N GLN A 363 1.80 -1.92 -24.76
CA GLN A 363 0.61 -2.76 -24.56
C GLN A 363 -0.68 -1.95 -24.80
N GLN A 364 -1.70 -2.59 -25.36
CA GLN A 364 -2.95 -1.92 -25.73
C GLN A 364 -3.68 -1.24 -24.56
N ASN A 365 -3.55 -1.77 -23.34
CA ASN A 365 -4.13 -1.17 -22.14
C ASN A 365 -3.48 0.17 -21.75
N ILE A 366 -2.31 0.50 -22.29
CA ILE A 366 -1.64 1.80 -22.11
C ILE A 366 -2.16 2.81 -23.15
N LEU A 367 -2.60 2.38 -24.31
CA LEU A 367 -3.01 3.23 -25.44
C LEU A 367 -4.46 3.73 -25.34
N SER A 368 -4.81 4.35 -24.21
CA SER A 368 -6.10 5.05 -24.05
C SER A 368 -6.13 6.37 -24.82
N ASP A 369 -7.31 6.88 -25.18
CA ASP A 369 -7.48 8.19 -25.86
C ASP A 369 -6.74 9.34 -25.16
N ASN A 370 -6.82 9.42 -23.83
CA ASN A 370 -6.10 10.42 -23.04
C ASN A 370 -4.57 10.29 -23.16
N PHE A 371 -4.05 9.06 -23.26
CA PHE A 371 -2.61 8.84 -23.46
C PHE A 371 -2.19 9.27 -24.86
N LEU A 372 -3.00 8.95 -25.88
CA LEU A 372 -2.76 9.38 -27.26
C LEU A 372 -2.77 10.90 -27.37
N TYR A 373 -3.65 11.59 -26.65
CA TYR A 373 -3.63 13.05 -26.55
C TYR A 373 -2.25 13.57 -26.10
N TYR A 374 -1.70 13.06 -25.00
CA TYR A 374 -0.36 13.47 -24.52
C TYR A 374 0.73 13.14 -25.52
N LEU A 375 0.63 11.98 -26.17
CA LEU A 375 1.60 11.55 -27.16
C LEU A 375 1.60 12.46 -28.39
N ILE A 376 0.43 12.93 -28.82
CA ILE A 376 0.31 13.94 -29.88
C ILE A 376 0.95 15.26 -29.45
N GLN A 377 0.72 15.72 -28.21
CA GLN A 377 1.37 16.94 -27.69
C GLN A 377 2.89 16.81 -27.75
N ARG A 378 3.46 15.69 -27.25
CA ARG A 378 4.91 15.43 -27.31
C ARG A 378 5.41 15.38 -28.75
N ASN A 379 4.74 14.62 -29.60
CA ASN A 379 5.18 14.39 -30.97
C ASN A 379 5.10 15.65 -31.83
N SER A 380 4.29 16.65 -31.46
CA SER A 380 4.27 17.95 -32.13
C SER A 380 5.59 18.71 -32.02
N ALA A 381 6.41 18.41 -31.01
CA ALA A 381 7.71 19.02 -30.78
C ALA A 381 8.88 18.31 -31.49
N ILE A 382 8.65 17.15 -32.12
CA ILE A 382 9.70 16.35 -32.77
C ILE A 382 9.33 15.96 -34.21
N ASN A 383 10.34 15.82 -35.07
CA ASN A 383 10.12 15.35 -36.44
C ASN A 383 10.17 13.82 -36.50
N LEU A 384 9.01 13.15 -36.46
CA LEU A 384 8.92 11.69 -36.50
C LEU A 384 9.49 11.04 -37.77
N SER A 385 9.62 11.78 -38.88
CA SER A 385 10.25 11.24 -40.10
C SER A 385 11.75 10.96 -39.94
N SER A 386 12.38 11.51 -38.90
CA SER A 386 13.77 11.26 -38.53
C SER A 386 13.97 10.05 -37.62
N TYR A 387 12.93 9.21 -37.49
CA TYR A 387 12.95 8.01 -36.66
C TYR A 387 12.59 6.76 -37.48
N SER A 388 13.15 5.63 -37.05
CA SER A 388 12.90 4.30 -37.60
C SER A 388 12.27 3.43 -36.53
N ALA A 389 11.31 2.59 -36.91
CA ALA A 389 10.72 1.63 -35.98
C ALA A 389 11.74 0.54 -35.61
N VAL A 390 11.68 0.12 -34.35
CA VAL A 390 12.44 -1.02 -33.81
C VAL A 390 11.90 -2.34 -34.36
#